data_AF-A0A0B8QCA3-F1
#
_entry.id   AF-A0A0B8QCA3-F1
#
_cell.length_a   1.000
_cell.length_b   1.000
_cell.length_c   1.000
_cell.angle_alpha   90.00
_cell.angle_beta   90.00
_cell.angle_gamma   90.00
#
_symmetry.space_group_name_H-M   'P 1'
#
loop_
_entity.id
_entity.type
_entity.pdbx_description
1 polymer ?
#
loop_
_entity_poly.entity_id
_entity_poly.type
_entity_poly.pdbx_seq_one_letter_code
_entity_poly.pdbx_strand_id
1 'polypeptide(L)'
;MKPFTVMSCDNVQENGHVARAAILDFANLLDQELAGWIEANVTFPCTMVDRIVPAATEETLAEIAQLVGHEDLVGLLVSHSVSG
;
A
#
# COMPACT_ATOMS: atom_id res chain seq x y z
N MET A 1 3.33 7.43 23.77
CA MET A 1 3.84 7.21 22.40
C MET A 1 3.11 8.15 21.46
N LYS A 2 3.72 8.58 20.35
CA LYS A 2 3.01 9.34 19.31
C LYS A 2 2.25 8.36 18.39
N PRO A 3 1.05 8.71 17.91
CA PRO A 3 0.33 7.92 16.91
C PRO A 3 1.13 7.83 15.61
N PHE A 4 0.92 6.76 14.83
CA PHE A 4 1.44 6.65 13.47
C PHE A 4 0.35 6.97 12.44
N THR A 5 0.76 7.24 11.21
CA THR A 5 -0.14 7.45 10.06
C THR A 5 -0.51 6.11 9.43
N VAL A 6 -1.77 5.94 9.06
CA VAL A 6 -2.21 4.82 8.20
C VAL A 6 -2.35 5.36 6.77
N MET A 7 -1.46 4.94 5.88
CA MET A 7 -1.43 5.39 4.49
C MET A 7 -1.77 4.23 3.57
N SER A 8 -2.97 4.23 2.99
CA SER A 8 -3.30 3.24 1.96
C SER A 8 -2.56 3.58 0.67
N CYS A 9 -2.07 2.54 0.02
CA CYS A 9 -1.45 2.57 -1.30
C CYS A 9 -2.22 1.68 -2.28
N ASP A 10 -3.48 1.39 -1.99
CA ASP A 10 -4.35 0.62 -2.89
C ASP A 10 -4.96 1.54 -3.96
N ASN A 11 -5.24 0.96 -5.12
CA ASN A 11 -5.93 1.64 -6.22
C ASN A 11 -7.45 1.70 -5.97
N VAL A 12 -7.84 2.45 -4.94
CA VAL A 12 -9.23 2.71 -4.55
C VAL A 12 -9.41 4.23 -4.50
N GLN A 13 -10.54 4.72 -5.03
CA GLN A 13 -10.87 6.14 -4.92
C GLN A 13 -10.98 6.54 -3.44
N GLU A 14 -10.35 7.66 -3.08
CA GLU A 14 -10.30 8.15 -1.69
C GLU A 14 -9.83 7.07 -0.69
N ASN A 15 -8.80 6.29 -1.06
CA ASN A 15 -8.30 5.16 -0.28
C ASN A 15 -7.99 5.47 1.21
N GLY A 16 -7.57 6.70 1.53
CA GLY A 16 -7.42 7.17 2.91
C GLY A 16 -8.74 7.24 3.67
N HIS A 17 -9.80 7.77 3.05
CA HIS A 17 -11.15 7.81 3.65
C HIS A 17 -11.73 6.41 3.83
N VAL A 18 -11.51 5.51 2.87
CA VAL A 18 -11.94 4.10 2.97
C VAL A 18 -11.23 3.40 4.13
N ALA A 19 -9.91 3.56 4.25
CA ALA A 19 -9.13 3.00 5.36
C ALA A 19 -9.58 3.56 6.71
N ARG A 20 -9.83 4.88 6.79
CA ARG A 20 -10.35 5.54 8.00
C ARG A 20 -11.68 4.95 8.43
N ALA A 21 -12.63 4.82 7.50
CA ALA A 21 -13.96 4.30 7.79
C ALA A 21 -13.87 2.86 8.32
N ALA A 22 -13.16 1.97 7.61
CA ALA A 22 -13.02 0.58 8.02
C ALA A 22 -12.39 0.42 9.42
N ILE A 23 -11.35 1.22 9.72
CA ILE A 23 -10.67 1.17 11.02
C ILE A 23 -11.54 1.74 12.14
N LEU A 24 -12.24 2.86 11.92
CA LEU A 24 -13.12 3.43 12.94
C LEU A 24 -14.37 2.57 13.16
N ASP A 25 -14.95 1.99 12.12
CA ASP A 25 -16.08 1.06 12.24
C ASP A 25 -15.68 -0.15 13.07
N PHE A 26 -14.51 -0.74 12.79
CA PHE A 26 -13.99 -1.85 13.59
C PHE A 26 -13.68 -1.45 15.03
N ALA A 27 -13.03 -0.29 15.24
CA ALA A 27 -12.72 0.21 16.58
C ALA A 27 -13.99 0.46 17.39
N ASN A 28 -15.04 1.03 16.79
CA ASN A 28 -16.33 1.26 17.45
C ASN A 28 -17.01 -0.05 17.92
N LEU A 29 -16.80 -1.16 17.21
CA LEU A 29 -17.30 -2.47 17.63
C LEU A 29 -16.53 -3.05 18.83
N LEU A 30 -15.29 -2.62 19.04
CA LEU A 30 -14.43 -3.08 20.13
C LEU A 30 -14.54 -2.19 21.36
N ASP A 31 -14.33 -0.88 21.18
CA ASP A 31 -14.26 0.12 22.25
C ASP A 31 -14.44 1.54 21.67
N GLN A 32 -15.42 2.28 22.19
CA GLN A 32 -15.72 3.64 21.77
C GLN A 32 -14.63 4.66 22.19
N GLU A 33 -13.95 4.44 23.32
CA GLU A 33 -12.86 5.31 23.75
C GLU A 33 -11.67 5.19 22.79
N LEU A 34 -11.37 3.95 22.37
CA LEU A 34 -10.36 3.68 21.36
C LEU A 34 -10.71 4.33 20.02
N ALA A 35 -11.96 4.20 19.56
CA ALA A 35 -12.41 4.80 18.30
C ALA A 35 -12.24 6.33 18.34
N GLY A 36 -12.68 6.98 19.43
CA GLY A 36 -12.50 8.42 19.63
C GLY A 36 -11.03 8.84 19.68
N TRP A 37 -10.17 8.04 20.32
CA TRP A 37 -8.75 8.30 20.34
C TRP A 37 -8.11 8.18 18.94
N ILE A 38 -8.45 7.14 18.17
CA ILE A 38 -7.96 6.97 16.80
C ILE A 38 -8.39 8.15 15.92
N GLU A 39 -9.67 8.52 15.98
CA GLU A 39 -10.24 9.62 15.21
C GLU A 39 -9.51 10.95 15.47
N ALA A 40 -9.13 11.23 16.72
CA ALA A 40 -8.45 12.47 17.09
C ALA A 40 -6.94 12.48 16.83
N ASN A 41 -6.29 11.31 16.76
CA ASN A 41 -4.83 11.21 16.81
C ASN A 41 -4.20 10.58 15.55
N VAL A 42 -4.92 9.76 14.80
CA VAL A 42 -4.39 9.04 13.62
C VAL A 42 -4.80 9.75 12.34
N THR A 43 -3.86 9.90 11.41
CA THR A 43 -4.10 10.50 10.10
C THR A 43 -4.24 9.44 9.02
N PHE A 44 -5.13 9.68 8.04
CA PHE A 44 -5.43 8.78 6.93
C PHE A 44 -5.36 9.51 5.59
N PRO A 45 -4.15 9.85 5.08
CA PRO A 45 -4.02 10.57 3.81
C PRO A 45 -4.50 9.70 2.64
N CYS A 46 -5.17 10.33 1.67
CA CYS A 46 -5.43 9.72 0.38
C CYS A 46 -4.19 9.80 -0.51
N THR A 47 -3.93 8.74 -1.28
CA THR A 47 -2.81 8.66 -2.21
C THR A 47 -3.30 8.36 -3.62
N MET A 48 -2.47 8.71 -4.60
CA MET A 48 -2.57 8.20 -5.96
C MET A 48 -1.35 7.31 -6.18
N VAL A 49 -1.59 6.06 -6.56
CA VAL A 49 -0.54 5.07 -6.85
C VAL A 49 -0.64 4.70 -8.32
N ASP A 50 0.49 4.78 -9.02
CA ASP A 50 0.51 4.55 -10.45
C ASP A 50 1.82 3.88 -10.86
N ARG A 51 1.78 2.56 -10.96
CA ARG A 51 2.83 1.75 -11.56
C ARG A 51 2.27 0.41 -12.01
N ILE A 52 2.55 0.04 -13.26
CA ILE A 52 2.26 -1.31 -13.75
C ILE A 52 3.37 -2.23 -13.25
N VAL A 53 2.99 -3.23 -12.47
CA VAL A 53 3.88 -4.28 -11.95
C VAL A 53 3.26 -5.64 -12.32
N PRO A 54 3.69 -6.27 -13.43
CA PRO A 54 3.27 -7.62 -13.77
C PRO A 54 3.67 -8.61 -12.67
N ALA A 55 2.96 -9.73 -12.59
CA ALA A 55 3.37 -10.81 -11.71
C ALA A 55 4.73 -11.37 -12.14
N ALA A 56 5.60 -11.66 -11.18
CA ALA A 56 6.88 -12.29 -11.45
C ALA A 56 6.66 -13.70 -12.04
N THR A 57 7.40 -13.98 -13.10
CA THR A 57 7.51 -15.29 -13.75
C THR A 57 8.97 -15.74 -13.77
N GLU A 58 9.21 -17.03 -13.99
CA GLU A 58 10.57 -17.57 -14.17
C GLU A 58 11.36 -16.82 -15.27
N GLU A 59 10.67 -16.41 -16.35
CA GLU A 59 11.24 -15.61 -17.43
C GLU A 59 11.72 -14.24 -16.93
N THR A 60 10.86 -13.52 -16.19
CA THR A 60 11.23 -12.20 -15.66
C THR A 60 12.37 -12.27 -14.63
N LEU A 61 12.45 -13.34 -13.83
CA LEU A 61 13.55 -13.54 -12.88
C LEU A 61 14.87 -13.85 -13.60
N ALA A 62 14.83 -14.64 -14.68
CA ALA A 62 15.99 -14.89 -15.52
C ALA A 62 16.49 -13.62 -16.21
N GLU A 63 15.56 -12.77 -16.70
CA GLU A 63 15.90 -11.46 -17.25
C GLU A 63 16.57 -10.56 -16.19
N ILE A 64 16.01 -10.49 -14.98
CA ILE A 64 16.61 -9.74 -13.86
C ILE A 64 18.03 -10.24 -13.58
N ALA A 65 18.24 -11.55 -13.52
CA ALA A 65 19.55 -12.13 -13.25
C ALA A 65 20.59 -11.76 -14.33
N GLN A 66 20.17 -11.71 -15.60
CA GLN A 66 21.02 -11.28 -16.71
C GLN A 66 21.36 -9.78 -16.61
N LEU A 67 20.39 -8.94 -16.25
CA LEU A 67 20.57 -7.47 -16.16
C LEU A 67 21.41 -7.05 -14.93
N VAL A 68 21.18 -7.71 -13.79
CA VAL A 68 21.82 -7.36 -12.50
C VAL A 68 23.12 -8.14 -12.29
N GLY A 69 23.31 -9.27 -12.99
CA GLY A 69 24.49 -10.13 -12.88
C GLY A 69 24.47 -11.12 -11.71
N HIS A 70 23.35 -11.18 -10.97
CA HIS A 70 23.14 -12.08 -9.84
C HIS A 70 21.70 -12.57 -9.80
N GLU A 71 21.49 -13.80 -9.32
CA GLU A 71 20.14 -14.32 -9.06
C GLU A 71 19.47 -13.52 -7.93
N ASP A 72 18.24 -13.05 -8.18
CA ASP A 72 17.37 -12.41 -7.20
C ASP A 72 15.99 -13.09 -7.22
N LEU A 73 15.70 -13.89 -6.18
CA LEU A 73 14.48 -14.70 -6.10
C LEU A 73 13.20 -13.89 -5.81
N VAL A 74 13.34 -12.60 -5.48
CA VAL A 74 12.22 -11.69 -5.18
C VAL A 74 12.24 -10.45 -6.07
N GLY A 75 13.05 -10.46 -7.13
CA GLY A 75 13.15 -9.37 -8.09
C GLY A 75 11.84 -9.14 -8.85
N LEU A 76 11.54 -7.87 -9.13
CA LEU A 76 10.37 -7.47 -9.91
C LEU A 76 10.78 -6.56 -11.05
N LEU A 77 10.36 -6.89 -12.27
CA LEU A 77 10.41 -5.98 -13.40
C LEU A 77 9.20 -5.04 -13.35
N VAL A 78 9.47 -3.75 -13.49
CA VAL A 78 8.45 -2.70 -13.44
C VAL A 78 8.54 -1.83 -14.69
N SER A 79 7.40 -1.33 -15.18
CA SER A 79 7.42 -0.44 -16.34
C SER A 79 8.09 0.90 -16.00
N HIS A 80 8.80 1.48 -16.97
CA HIS A 80 9.43 2.80 -16.83
C HIS A 80 8.41 3.95 -16.70
N SER A 81 7.18 3.76 -17.20
CA SER A 81 6.04 4.67 -17.05
C SER A 81 4.72 3.93 -17.27
N VAL A 82 3.61 4.52 -16.83
CA VAL A 82 2.27 4.14 -17.26
C VAL A 82 1.99 4.95 -18.53
N SER A 83 2.05 4.30 -19.69
CA SER A 83 1.72 4.94 -20.95
C SER A 83 0.22 5.21 -20.94
N GLY A 84 -0.17 6.48 -20.82
CA GLY A 84 -1.54 6.94 -21.09
C GLY A 84 -1.86 6.91 -22.58
#